data_AF-A0A392TIA4-F1
#
_entry.id   AF-A0A392TIA4-F1
#
_cell.length_a   1.000
_cell.length_b   1.000
_cell.length_c   1.000
_cell.angle_alpha   90.00
_cell.angle_beta   90.00
_cell.angle_gamma   90.00
#
_symmetry.space_group_name_H-M   'P 1'
#
loop_
_entity.id
_entity.type
_entity.pdbx_description
1 polymer ?
#
loop_
_entity_poly.entity_id
_entity_poly.type
_entity_poly.pdbx_seq_one_letter_code
_entity_poly.pdbx_strand_id
1 'polypeptide(L)'
;VQARVHDVLDHIIIPTEAQEKASYEKIKVDDPALWKRLDVVVLQWIYAIVSTDILTSILIDDDSAKNAWKSVVALFQDNKNSRAMYLNK
;
A
#
# COMPACT_ATOMS: atom_id res chain seq x y z
N VAL A 1 -22.91 -0.87 -3.78
CA VAL A 1 -22.39 -0.14 -4.95
C VAL A 1 -20.93 -0.52 -5.11
N GLN A 2 -20.62 -1.48 -6.00
CA GLN A 2 -19.24 -1.89 -6.26
C GLN A 2 -18.77 -1.15 -7.51
N ALA A 3 -18.16 0.01 -7.31
CA ALA A 3 -17.50 0.74 -8.39
C ALA A 3 -16.29 -0.09 -8.82
N ARG A 4 -16.44 -0.88 -9.89
CA ARG A 4 -15.31 -1.58 -10.51
C ARG A 4 -14.39 -0.53 -11.13
N VAL A 5 -13.35 -0.16 -10.39
CA VAL A 5 -12.24 0.63 -10.94
C VAL A 5 -11.39 -0.37 -11.72
N HIS A 6 -11.66 -0.52 -13.02
CA HIS A 6 -10.98 -1.49 -13.87
C HIS A 6 -9.52 -1.11 -14.14
N ASP A 7 -9.15 0.15 -13.95
CA ASP A 7 -7.84 0.68 -14.33
C ASP A 7 -6.79 0.59 -13.19
N VAL A 8 -7.17 0.06 -12.02
CA VAL A 8 -6.28 -0.01 -10.85
C VAL A 8 -5.03 -0.83 -11.17
N LEU A 9 -5.20 -1.98 -11.82
CA LEU A 9 -4.07 -2.87 -12.13
C LEU A 9 -3.08 -2.23 -13.09
N ASP A 10 -3.58 -1.54 -14.12
CA ASP A 10 -2.76 -0.89 -15.14
C ASP A 10 -1.93 0.28 -14.59
N HIS A 11 -2.32 0.83 -13.43
CA HIS A 11 -1.65 1.97 -12.80
C HIS A 11 -0.90 1.60 -11.51
N ILE A 12 -1.05 0.41 -10.93
CA ILE A 12 -0.26 0.03 -9.75
C ILE A 12 1.11 -0.54 -10.15
N ILE A 13 1.19 -1.21 -11.30
CA ILE A 13 2.43 -1.84 -11.75
C ILE A 13 3.29 -0.77 -12.42
N ILE A 14 4.42 -0.45 -11.79
CA ILE A 14 5.41 0.45 -12.39
C ILE A 14 6.06 -0.29 -13.57
N PRO A 15 5.98 0.25 -14.80
CA PRO A 15 6.61 -0.37 -15.95
C PRO A 15 8.13 -0.44 -15.79
N THR A 16 8.73 -1.52 -16.27
CA THR A 16 10.19 -1.75 -16.19
C THR A 16 10.94 -1.03 -17.33
N GLU A 17 10.29 -0.89 -18.49
CA GLU A 17 10.90 -0.26 -19.66
C GLU A 17 10.93 1.27 -19.52
N ALA A 18 12.03 1.89 -19.95
CA ALA A 18 12.27 3.32 -19.72
C ALA A 18 11.23 4.24 -20.38
N GLN A 19 10.76 3.90 -21.58
CA GLN A 19 9.74 4.67 -22.31
C GLN A 19 8.35 4.56 -21.65
N GLU A 20 7.98 3.36 -21.23
CA GLU A 20 6.70 3.12 -20.55
C GLU A 20 6.69 3.78 -19.16
N LYS A 21 7.82 3.71 -18.44
CA LYS A 21 7.98 4.38 -17.15
C LYS A 21 7.88 5.91 -17.27
N ALA A 22 8.45 6.50 -18.32
CA ALA A 22 8.31 7.93 -18.57
C ALA A 22 6.84 8.33 -18.84
N SER A 23 6.11 7.48 -19.56
CA SER A 23 4.67 7.67 -19.85
C SER A 23 3.83 7.54 -18.57
N TYR A 24 4.13 6.54 -17.73
CA TYR A 24 3.52 6.35 -16.42
C TYR A 24 3.70 7.56 -15.49
N GLU A 25 4.93 8.07 -15.34
CA GLU A 25 5.21 9.23 -14.49
C GLU A 25 4.53 10.50 -15.03
N LYS A 26 4.43 10.63 -16.36
CA LYS A 26 3.70 11.74 -16.98
C LYS A 26 2.22 11.69 -16.64
N ILE A 27 1.55 10.54 -16.81
CA ILE A 27 0.13 10.36 -16.43
C ILE A 27 -0.08 10.67 -14.95
N LYS A 28 0.91 10.33 -14.12
CA LYS A 28 0.87 10.62 -12.69
C LYS A 28 0.93 12.09 -12.32
N VAL A 29 1.68 12.87 -13.08
CA VAL A 29 1.69 14.33 -12.92
C VAL A 29 0.44 14.96 -13.51
N ASP A 30 -0.05 14.43 -14.64
CA ASP A 30 -1.16 15.01 -15.39
C ASP A 30 -2.54 14.82 -14.70
N ASP A 31 -2.74 13.74 -13.93
CA ASP A 31 -4.00 13.48 -13.22
C ASP A 31 -3.82 13.09 -11.73
N PRO A 32 -3.52 14.06 -10.85
CA PRO A 32 -3.37 13.79 -9.41
C PRO A 32 -4.65 13.29 -8.74
N ALA A 33 -5.83 13.58 -9.30
CA ALA A 33 -7.11 13.14 -8.76
C ALA A 33 -7.32 11.64 -8.93
N LEU A 34 -6.95 11.10 -10.11
CA LEU A 34 -6.90 9.66 -10.36
C LEU A 34 -6.02 8.96 -9.32
N TRP A 35 -4.80 9.47 -9.08
CA TRP A 35 -3.87 8.85 -8.13
C TRP A 35 -4.34 8.92 -6.68
N LYS A 36 -4.99 10.02 -6.28
CA LYS A 36 -5.63 10.09 -4.96
C LYS A 36 -6.74 9.05 -4.82
N ARG A 37 -7.55 8.85 -5.86
CA ARG A 37 -8.60 7.83 -5.86
C ARG A 37 -8.01 6.41 -5.80
N LEU A 38 -6.95 6.15 -6.57
CA LEU A 38 -6.26 4.86 -6.54
C LEU A 38 -5.67 4.57 -5.16
N ASP A 39 -5.02 5.55 -4.54
CA ASP A 39 -4.45 5.41 -3.19
C ASP A 39 -5.53 5.04 -2.17
N VAL A 40 -6.69 5.74 -2.18
CA VAL A 40 -7.83 5.41 -1.31
C VAL A 40 -8.38 4.00 -1.57
N VAL A 41 -8.47 3.57 -2.83
CA VAL A 41 -8.96 2.22 -3.17
C VAL A 41 -8.01 1.14 -2.64
N VAL A 42 -6.70 1.33 -2.80
CA VAL A 42 -5.70 0.38 -2.30
C VAL A 42 -5.67 0.39 -0.78
N LEU A 43 -5.77 1.56 -0.15
CA LEU A 43 -5.83 1.69 1.31
C LEU A 43 -7.06 0.95 1.88
N GLN A 44 -8.23 1.14 1.28
CA GLN A 44 -9.45 0.45 1.66
C GLN A 44 -9.32 -1.07 1.50
N TRP A 45 -8.65 -1.54 0.45
CA TRP A 45 -8.38 -2.96 0.23
C TRP A 45 -7.45 -3.55 1.31
N ILE A 46 -6.38 -2.83 1.68
CA ILE A 46 -5.50 -3.23 2.79
C ILE A 46 -6.32 -3.40 4.07
N TYR A 47 -7.11 -2.38 4.43
CA TYR A 47 -7.93 -2.42 5.65
C TYR A 47 -9.01 -3.49 5.65
N ALA A 48 -9.52 -3.88 4.48
CA ALA A 48 -10.55 -4.91 4.37
C ALA A 48 -10.01 -6.36 4.49
N ILE A 49 -8.73 -6.59 4.21
CA ILE A 49 -8.14 -7.94 4.17
C ILE A 49 -7.34 -8.30 5.42
N VAL A 50 -6.72 -7.31 6.08
CA VAL A 50 -5.99 -7.58 7.32
C VAL A 50 -6.94 -7.99 8.45
N SER A 51 -6.45 -8.78 9.42
CA SER A 51 -7.25 -9.12 10.60
C SER A 51 -7.57 -7.87 11.42
N THR A 52 -8.62 -7.94 12.24
CA THR A 52 -9.05 -6.82 13.09
C THR A 52 -7.92 -6.33 14.01
N ASP A 53 -7.13 -7.24 14.58
CA ASP A 53 -6.01 -6.87 15.47
C ASP A 53 -4.91 -6.10 14.73
N ILE A 54 -4.61 -6.51 13.49
CA ILE A 54 -3.66 -5.79 12.62
C ILE A 54 -4.24 -4.44 12.24
N LEU A 55 -5.51 -4.38 11.84
CA LEU A 55 -6.19 -3.14 11.46
C LEU A 55 -6.11 -2.11 12.59
N THR A 56 -6.46 -2.49 13.81
CA THR A 56 -6.40 -1.59 14.97
C THR A 56 -4.99 -1.08 15.27
N SER A 57 -3.96 -1.81 14.85
CA SER A 57 -2.56 -1.44 15.07
C SER A 57 -2.00 -0.51 13.98
N ILE A 58 -2.59 -0.49 12.78
CA ILE A 58 -2.10 0.28 11.63
C ILE A 58 -3.00 1.44 11.21
N LEU A 59 -4.22 1.54 11.77
CA LEU A 59 -5.20 2.56 11.39
C LEU A 59 -4.73 3.96 11.81
N ILE A 60 -4.56 4.84 10.83
CA ILE A 60 -4.10 6.23 11.01
C ILE A 60 -5.03 7.15 10.22
N ASP A 61 -5.34 8.32 10.77
CA ASP A 61 -6.14 9.34 10.08
C ASP A 61 -5.37 9.94 8.90
N ASP A 62 -6.06 10.13 7.77
CA ASP A 62 -5.50 10.67 6.52
C ASP A 62 -4.24 9.91 6.02
N ASP A 63 -4.21 8.60 6.25
CA ASP A 63 -3.10 7.75 5.83
C ASP A 63 -3.07 7.51 4.31
N SER A 64 -1.93 7.05 3.82
CA SER A 64 -1.76 6.59 2.43
C SER A 64 -1.61 5.07 2.37
N ALA A 65 -1.97 4.46 1.24
CA ALA A 65 -1.84 3.02 1.05
C ALA A 65 -0.39 2.54 1.28
N LYS A 66 0.59 3.33 0.84
CA LYS A 66 2.02 3.03 1.02
C LYS A 66 2.42 2.97 2.50
N ASN A 67 1.93 3.89 3.30
CA ASN A 67 2.28 3.97 4.72
C ASN A 67 1.58 2.86 5.50
N ALA A 68 0.28 2.63 5.27
CA ALA A 68 -0.44 1.50 5.85
C ALA A 68 0.27 0.17 5.57
N TRP A 69 0.71 -0.06 4.33
CA TRP A 69 1.48 -1.26 3.97
C TRP A 69 2.82 -1.35 4.71
N LYS A 70 3.55 -0.24 4.85
CA LYS A 70 4.79 -0.22 5.64
C LYS A 70 4.54 -0.57 7.10
N SER A 71 3.46 -0.08 7.70
CA SER A 71 3.06 -0.41 9.07
C SER A 71 2.77 -1.90 9.21
N VAL A 72 2.05 -2.50 8.25
CA VAL A 72 1.85 -3.96 8.20
C VAL A 72 3.20 -4.68 8.16
N VAL A 73 4.10 -4.30 7.25
CA VAL A 73 5.43 -4.92 7.14
C VAL A 73 6.22 -4.78 8.44
N ALA A 74 6.17 -3.62 9.09
CA ALA A 74 6.87 -3.37 10.35
C ALA A 74 6.37 -4.30 11.47
N LEU A 75 5.06 -4.54 11.59
CA LEU A 75 4.50 -5.47 12.60
C LEU A 75 5.10 -6.87 12.49
N PHE A 76 5.35 -7.36 11.27
CA PHE A 76 5.92 -8.69 11.07
C PHE A 76 7.46 -8.70 11.14
N GLN A 77 8.12 -7.59 10.83
CA GLN A 77 9.59 -7.49 10.86
C GLN A 77 10.15 -7.08 12.22
N ASP A 78 9.35 -6.52 13.12
CA ASP A 78 9.77 -6.15 14.48
C ASP A 78 9.95 -7.38 15.41
N ASN A 79 9.57 -8.56 14.96
CA ASN A 79 9.92 -9.85 15.60
C ASN A 79 11.44 -10.10 15.63
N LYS A 80 12.29 -9.25 15.04
CA LYS A 80 13.76 -9.37 15.17
C LYS A 80 14.22 -9.35 16.62
N ASN A 81 13.62 -8.50 17.47
CA ASN A 81 13.99 -8.40 18.88
C ASN A 81 13.55 -9.64 19.67
N SER A 82 12.33 -10.12 19.44
CA SER A 82 11.86 -11.37 20.03
C SER A 82 12.70 -12.56 19.58
N ARG A 83 13.05 -12.67 18.28
CA ARG A 83 13.97 -13.70 17.77
C ARG A 83 15.37 -13.62 18.39
N ALA A 84 15.94 -12.42 18.56
CA ALA A 84 17.24 -12.25 19.21
C ALA A 84 17.24 -12.70 20.67
N MET A 85 16.15 -12.47 21.40
CA MET A 85 15.98 -12.96 22.77
C MET A 85 15.83 -14.49 22.85
N TYR A 86 15.13 -15.11 21.90
CA TYR A 86 14.98 -16.57 21.84
C TYR A 86 16.27 -17.31 21.48
N LEU A 87 17.21 -16.66 20.77
CA LEU A 87 18.50 -17.24 20.38
C LEU A 87 19.62 -17.02 21.42
N ASN A 88 19.39 -16.18 22.44
CA ASN A 88 20.31 -15.93 23.56
C ASN A 88 19.96 -16.77 24.81
N LYS A 89 19.22 -17.87 24.65
CA LYS A 89 19.00 -18.92 25.65
C LYS A 89 19.64 -20.21 25.17
#